data_AF-A0A1G2IU83-F1
#
_entry.id   AF-A0A1G2IU83-F1
#
_cell.length_a   1.000
_cell.length_b   1.000
_cell.length_c   1.000
_cell.angle_alpha   90.00
_cell.angle_beta   90.00
_cell.angle_gamma   90.00
#
_symmetry.space_group_name_H-M   'P 1'
#
loop_
_entity.id
_entity.type
_entity.pdbx_description
1 polymer ?
#
loop_
_entity_poly.entity_id
_entity_poly.type
_entity_poly.pdbx_seq_one_letter_code
_entity_poly.pdbx_strand_id
1 'polypeptide(L)'
;MKIFIAGSMSFALEIIKTRKDLEDMGFEADYAPDTHDCFEKPHLKLNEDMDHCERTDIMKSCMDIQENCDAILLLNHPKDGTHGYIGSHSLIELGLAYYLKQKIFLLYPPPPKETARYWVEVMHMKPIILNGDISKIKERLKV
;
A
#
# COMPACT_ATOMS: atom_id res chain seq x y z
N MET A 1 -12.05 -12.09 3.17
CA MET A 1 -11.73 -10.73 2.72
C MET A 1 -10.31 -10.74 2.22
N LYS A 2 -10.09 -10.26 0.99
CA LYS A 2 -8.77 -10.16 0.39
C LYS A 2 -8.27 -8.71 0.42
N ILE A 3 -7.06 -8.51 0.92
CA ILE A 3 -6.46 -7.19 1.13
C ILE A 3 -5.21 -7.05 0.25
N PHE A 4 -5.18 -6.03 -0.59
CA PHE A 4 -3.97 -5.65 -1.30
C PHE A 4 -3.08 -4.80 -0.40
N ILE A 5 -1.82 -5.20 -0.20
CA ILE A 5 -0.84 -4.47 0.62
C ILE A 5 -0.01 -3.59 -0.31
N ALA A 6 -0.16 -2.28 -0.13
CA ALA A 6 0.59 -1.26 -0.84
C ALA A 6 1.67 -0.64 0.06
N GLY A 7 2.73 -0.11 -0.55
CA GLY A 7 3.80 0.58 0.18
C GLY A 7 5.01 0.88 -0.69
N SER A 8 5.94 1.69 -0.17
CA SER A 8 7.22 1.88 -0.84
C SER A 8 8.01 0.58 -0.84
N MET A 9 8.64 0.22 -1.96
CA MET A 9 9.54 -0.93 -2.04
C MET A 9 10.78 -0.83 -1.13
N SER A 10 11.07 0.35 -0.57
CA SER A 10 12.02 0.49 0.55
C SER A 10 11.58 -0.27 1.81
N PHE A 11 10.31 -0.67 1.90
CA PHE A 11 9.70 -1.43 2.99
C PHE A 11 9.22 -2.81 2.54
N ALA A 12 9.88 -3.42 1.55
CA ALA A 12 9.51 -4.73 1.03
C ALA A 12 9.46 -5.82 2.12
N LEU A 13 10.35 -5.76 3.12
CA LEU A 13 10.34 -6.69 4.25
C LEU A 13 9.08 -6.53 5.11
N GLU A 14 8.68 -5.29 5.39
CA GLU A 14 7.47 -4.97 6.14
C GLU A 14 6.21 -5.42 5.40
N ILE A 15 6.18 -5.29 4.07
CA ILE A 15 5.09 -5.81 3.22
C ILE A 15 4.96 -7.33 3.37
N ILE A 16 6.08 -8.06 3.24
CA ILE A 16 6.12 -9.52 3.38
C ILE A 16 5.65 -9.96 4.78
N LYS A 17 6.13 -9.28 5.83
CA LYS A 17 5.72 -9.57 7.22
C LYS A 17 4.23 -9.29 7.43
N THR A 18 3.74 -8.17 6.93
CA THR A 18 2.33 -7.77 7.07
C THR A 18 1.40 -8.77 6.39
N ARG A 19 1.80 -9.36 5.26
CA ARG A 19 1.02 -10.46 4.64
C ARG A 19 0.79 -11.59 5.63
N LYS A 20 1.85 -12.05 6.28
CA LYS A 20 1.76 -13.11 7.29
C LYS A 20 0.86 -12.69 8.46
N ASP A 21 1.02 -11.46 8.96
CA ASP A 21 0.19 -10.97 10.07
C ASP A 21 -1.30 -10.93 9.68
N LEU A 22 -1.63 -10.53 8.46
CA LEU A 22 -3.01 -10.54 7.94
C LEU A 22 -3.55 -11.96 7.75
N GLU A 23 -2.72 -12.90 7.27
CA GLU A 23 -3.05 -14.32 7.13
C GLU A 23 -3.31 -14.99 8.48
N ASP A 24 -2.48 -14.70 9.49
CA ASP A 24 -2.66 -15.16 10.87
C ASP A 24 -3.94 -14.56 11.51
N MET A 25 -4.34 -13.39 11.03
CA MET A 25 -5.62 -12.77 11.36
C MET A 25 -6.82 -13.39 10.60
N GLY A 26 -6.61 -14.28 9.64
CA GLY A 26 -7.67 -14.92 8.85
C GLY A 26 -8.15 -14.09 7.66
N PHE A 27 -7.34 -13.15 7.18
CA PHE A 27 -7.53 -12.47 5.91
C PHE A 27 -6.69 -13.14 4.82
N GLU A 28 -7.10 -12.96 3.56
CA GLU A 28 -6.21 -13.21 2.43
C GLU A 28 -5.48 -11.91 2.10
N ALA A 29 -4.23 -11.98 1.69
CA ALA A 29 -3.46 -10.80 1.31
C ALA A 29 -2.51 -11.06 0.14
N ASP A 30 -2.38 -10.06 -0.73
CA ASP A 30 -1.41 -10.03 -1.83
C ASP A 30 -0.75 -8.64 -1.92
N TYR A 31 0.32 -8.55 -2.69
CA TYR A 31 1.13 -7.34 -2.88
C TYR A 31 1.81 -7.36 -4.26
N ALA A 32 2.59 -6.31 -4.57
CA ALA A 32 3.30 -6.19 -5.84
C ALA A 32 4.19 -7.42 -6.16
N PRO A 33 4.13 -7.99 -7.38
CA PRO A 33 4.85 -9.24 -7.72
C PRO A 33 6.37 -9.18 -7.52
N ASP A 34 6.97 -8.01 -7.72
CA ASP A 34 8.41 -7.74 -7.62
C ASP A 34 8.87 -7.44 -6.18
N THR A 35 7.98 -7.52 -5.17
CA THR A 35 8.33 -7.24 -3.77
C THR A 35 9.51 -8.08 -3.30
N HIS A 36 9.57 -9.37 -3.66
CA HIS A 36 10.69 -10.24 -3.29
C HIS A 36 11.99 -9.83 -3.99
N ASP A 37 11.93 -9.49 -5.27
CA ASP A 37 13.12 -9.01 -6.01
C ASP A 37 13.65 -7.70 -5.44
N CYS A 38 12.76 -6.78 -5.07
CA CYS A 38 13.12 -5.52 -4.40
C CYS A 38 13.73 -5.76 -3.02
N PHE A 39 13.25 -6.77 -2.28
CA PHE A 39 13.81 -7.16 -0.99
C PHE A 39 15.20 -7.79 -1.12
N GLU A 40 15.39 -8.70 -2.08
CA GLU A 40 16.65 -9.42 -2.29
C GLU A 40 17.73 -8.56 -2.97
N LYS A 41 17.32 -7.62 -3.82
CA LYS A 41 18.22 -6.81 -4.66
C LYS A 41 17.96 -5.30 -4.50
N PRO A 42 17.98 -4.74 -3.29
CA PRO A 42 17.59 -3.35 -3.04
C PRO A 42 18.50 -2.32 -3.73
N HIS A 43 19.74 -2.69 -4.02
CA HIS A 43 20.73 -1.85 -4.71
C HIS A 43 20.42 -1.63 -6.20
N LEU A 44 19.59 -2.48 -6.81
CA LEU A 44 19.21 -2.35 -8.22
C LEU A 44 18.11 -1.32 -8.44
N LYS A 45 17.37 -0.92 -7.39
CA LYS A 45 16.28 0.06 -7.48
C LYS A 45 15.34 -0.23 -8.67
N LEU A 46 14.89 -1.47 -8.80
CA LEU A 46 14.12 -1.95 -9.95
C LEU A 46 12.86 -1.11 -10.21
N ASN A 47 12.26 -0.58 -9.14
CA ASN A 47 11.11 0.32 -9.17
C ASN A 47 11.42 1.75 -9.68
N GLU A 48 12.69 2.06 -9.96
CA GLU A 48 13.17 3.32 -10.55
C GLU A 48 13.81 3.09 -11.93
N ASP A 49 13.96 1.83 -12.37
CA ASP A 49 14.52 1.44 -13.66
C ASP A 49 13.39 1.35 -14.71
N MET A 50 13.39 2.26 -15.67
CA MET A 50 12.37 2.33 -16.73
C MET A 50 12.38 1.09 -17.64
N ASP A 51 13.53 0.53 -17.99
CA ASP A 51 13.61 -0.67 -18.83
C ASP A 51 13.07 -1.89 -18.06
N HIS A 52 13.35 -1.97 -16.76
CA HIS A 52 12.71 -2.96 -15.91
C HIS A 52 11.19 -2.77 -15.91
N CYS A 53 10.70 -1.56 -15.59
CA CYS A 53 9.27 -1.25 -15.48
C CYS A 53 8.51 -1.53 -16.78
N GLU A 54 9.06 -1.21 -17.96
CA GLU A 54 8.41 -1.48 -19.25
C GLU A 54 8.32 -2.97 -19.57
N ARG A 55 9.34 -3.75 -19.22
CA ARG A 55 9.35 -5.20 -19.50
C ARG A 55 8.43 -5.98 -18.58
N THR A 56 8.31 -5.56 -17.33
CA THR A 56 7.56 -6.28 -16.30
C THR A 56 6.14 -5.76 -16.12
N ASP A 57 5.87 -4.52 -16.52
CA ASP A 57 4.59 -3.82 -16.33
C ASP A 57 4.02 -4.06 -14.92
N ILE A 58 4.87 -3.85 -13.91
CA ILE A 58 4.51 -4.06 -12.50
C ILE A 58 3.31 -3.23 -12.13
N MET A 59 3.19 -2.01 -12.65
CA MET A 59 2.05 -1.14 -12.37
C MET A 59 0.74 -1.81 -12.77
N LYS A 60 0.63 -2.32 -14.00
CA LYS A 60 -0.57 -3.04 -14.42
C LYS A 60 -0.78 -4.32 -13.62
N SER A 61 0.28 -5.09 -13.36
CA SER A 61 0.18 -6.32 -12.58
C SER A 61 -0.34 -6.06 -11.14
N CYS A 62 0.09 -4.98 -10.50
CA CYS A 62 -0.45 -4.53 -9.22
C CYS A 62 -1.94 -4.19 -9.32
N MET A 63 -2.34 -3.47 -10.38
CA MET A 63 -3.75 -3.12 -10.59
C MET A 63 -4.62 -4.36 -10.83
N ASP A 64 -4.15 -5.32 -11.63
CA ASP A 64 -4.83 -6.60 -11.91
C ASP A 64 -4.98 -7.45 -10.63
N ILE A 65 -4.00 -7.41 -9.72
CA ILE A 65 -4.13 -8.06 -8.40
C ILE A 65 -5.11 -7.28 -7.52
N GLN A 66 -4.96 -5.95 -7.48
CA GLN A 66 -5.74 -5.07 -6.62
C GLN A 66 -7.23 -5.13 -6.98
N GLU A 67 -7.62 -5.18 -8.26
CA GLU A 67 -9.03 -5.25 -8.68
C GLU A 67 -9.77 -6.46 -8.12
N ASN A 68 -9.04 -7.53 -7.79
CA ASN A 68 -9.56 -8.77 -7.22
C ASN A 68 -9.57 -8.76 -5.68
N CYS A 69 -9.30 -7.61 -5.05
CA CYS A 69 -9.28 -7.43 -3.60
C CYS A 69 -10.50 -6.63 -3.10
N ASP A 70 -10.88 -6.84 -1.84
CA ASP A 70 -11.96 -6.10 -1.17
C ASP A 70 -11.48 -4.77 -0.55
N ALA A 71 -10.18 -4.69 -0.28
CA ALA A 71 -9.56 -3.60 0.46
C ALA A 71 -8.11 -3.37 0.03
N ILE A 72 -7.62 -2.16 0.28
CA ILE A 72 -6.20 -1.80 0.22
C ILE A 72 -5.71 -1.43 1.63
N LEU A 73 -4.53 -1.91 2.00
CA LEU A 73 -3.78 -1.48 3.17
C LEU A 73 -2.49 -0.82 2.70
N LEU A 74 -2.37 0.49 2.90
CA LEU A 74 -1.13 1.21 2.62
C LEU A 74 -0.25 1.29 3.88
N LEU A 75 0.93 0.68 3.78
CA LEU A 75 2.00 0.75 4.79
C LEU A 75 2.81 2.04 4.62
N ASN A 76 2.20 3.18 4.96
CA ASN A 76 2.82 4.51 4.88
C ASN A 76 3.78 4.78 6.04
N HIS A 77 4.81 3.95 6.18
CA HIS A 77 5.90 4.13 7.14
C HIS A 77 6.62 5.47 6.92
N PRO A 78 7.22 6.06 7.97
CA PRO A 78 8.06 7.25 7.80
C PRO A 78 9.22 7.00 6.84
N LYS A 79 9.42 7.89 5.87
CA LYS A 79 10.49 7.81 4.88
C LYS A 79 11.04 9.20 4.57
N ASP A 80 12.36 9.34 4.51
CA ASP A 80 13.05 10.59 4.15
C ASP A 80 12.56 11.82 4.93
N GLY A 81 12.35 11.66 6.24
CA GLY A 81 11.84 12.72 7.13
C GLY A 81 10.33 12.99 7.02
N THR A 82 9.62 12.28 6.14
CA THR A 82 8.17 12.40 5.96
C THR A 82 7.44 11.32 6.75
N HIS A 83 6.75 11.69 7.83
CA HIS A 83 5.84 10.80 8.54
C HIS A 83 4.58 10.54 7.71
N GLY A 84 4.13 9.27 7.68
CA GLY A 84 2.95 8.90 6.90
C GLY A 84 3.19 8.92 5.39
N TYR A 85 4.43 8.73 4.93
CA TYR A 85 4.85 8.89 3.54
C TYR A 85 3.97 8.09 2.55
N ILE A 86 3.46 8.79 1.54
CA ILE A 86 2.73 8.19 0.41
C ILE A 86 3.53 8.50 -0.87
N GLY A 87 4.04 7.45 -1.51
CA GLY A 87 4.74 7.55 -2.79
C GLY A 87 3.77 7.70 -3.97
N SER A 88 4.27 8.16 -5.11
CA SER A 88 3.45 8.42 -6.30
C SER A 88 2.68 7.19 -6.78
N HIS A 89 3.32 6.02 -6.77
CA HIS A 89 2.66 4.76 -7.15
C HIS A 89 1.52 4.43 -6.16
N SER A 90 1.78 4.51 -4.86
CA SER A 90 0.74 4.27 -3.84
C SER A 90 -0.41 5.26 -3.89
N LEU A 91 -0.16 6.52 -4.29
CA LEU A 91 -1.24 7.48 -4.51
C LEU A 91 -2.17 7.05 -5.67
N ILE A 92 -1.62 6.46 -6.73
CA ILE A 92 -2.39 5.89 -7.84
C ILE A 92 -3.22 4.69 -7.37
N GLU A 93 -2.62 3.78 -6.59
CA GLU A 93 -3.31 2.61 -6.01
C GLU A 93 -4.47 3.01 -5.09
N LEU A 94 -4.30 4.08 -4.29
CA LEU A 94 -5.39 4.64 -3.49
C LEU A 94 -6.53 5.19 -4.37
N GLY A 95 -6.19 5.86 -5.47
CA GLY A 95 -7.17 6.34 -6.45
C GLY A 95 -7.96 5.19 -7.09
N LEU A 96 -7.27 4.11 -7.47
CA LEU A 96 -7.91 2.89 -7.98
C LEU A 96 -8.83 2.26 -6.93
N ALA A 97 -8.38 2.16 -5.69
CA ALA A 97 -9.18 1.62 -4.60
C ALA A 97 -10.49 2.41 -4.39
N TYR A 98 -10.41 3.74 -4.47
CA TYR A 98 -11.58 4.60 -4.38
C TYR A 98 -12.56 4.36 -5.54
N TYR A 99 -12.06 4.25 -6.78
CA TYR A 99 -12.87 3.94 -7.95
C TYR A 99 -13.57 2.58 -7.83
N LEU A 100 -12.84 1.56 -7.36
CA LEU A 100 -13.35 0.19 -7.14
C LEU A 100 -14.23 0.05 -5.89
N LYS A 101 -14.42 1.12 -5.11
CA LYS A 101 -15.17 1.13 -3.84
C LYS A 101 -14.59 0.17 -2.79
N GLN A 102 -13.28 -0.06 -2.83
CA GLN A 102 -12.57 -0.84 -1.85
C GLN A 102 -12.51 -0.12 -0.50
N LYS A 103 -12.38 -0.89 0.59
CA LYS A 103 -12.03 -0.29 1.89
C LYS A 103 -10.58 0.19 1.84
N ILE A 104 -10.33 1.43 2.23
CA ILE A 104 -9.00 2.03 2.22
C ILE A 104 -8.49 2.12 3.66
N PHE A 105 -7.40 1.42 3.96
CA PHE A 105 -6.72 1.48 5.24
C PHE A 105 -5.35 2.17 5.08
N LEU A 106 -5.05 3.11 5.97
CA LEU A 106 -3.72 3.68 6.12
C LEU A 106 -3.13 3.24 7.46
N LEU A 107 -1.90 2.74 7.45
CA LEU A 107 -1.23 2.35 8.69
C LEU A 107 -1.07 3.56 9.63
N TYR A 108 -0.64 4.70 9.09
CA TYR A 108 -0.46 5.97 9.79
C TYR A 108 -1.29 7.09 9.14
N PRO A 109 -1.55 8.21 9.84
CA PRO A 109 -2.10 9.40 9.18
C PRO A 109 -1.21 9.84 8.00
N PRO A 110 -1.78 10.34 6.89
CA PRO A 110 -0.98 10.90 5.79
C PRO A 110 -0.24 12.18 6.25
N PRO A 111 0.77 12.66 5.50
CA PRO A 111 1.50 13.86 5.88
C PRO A 111 0.55 15.06 5.87
N PRO A 112 0.76 16.08 6.71
CA PRO A 112 -0.20 17.16 6.90
C PRO A 112 -0.34 18.01 5.63
N LYS A 113 -1.49 18.69 5.48
CA LYS A 113 -1.91 19.45 4.29
C LYS A 113 -0.87 20.46 3.81
N GLU A 114 -0.11 21.04 4.73
CA GLU A 114 0.92 22.04 4.47
C GLU A 114 2.11 21.46 3.68
N THR A 115 2.32 20.15 3.77
CA THR A 115 3.46 19.43 3.18
C THR A 115 3.07 18.45 2.08
N ALA A 116 1.82 17.96 2.09
CA ALA A 116 1.29 17.02 1.11
C ALA A 116 0.29 17.69 0.16
N ARG A 117 0.69 17.93 -1.10
CA ARG A 117 -0.19 18.49 -2.13
C ARG A 117 -1.41 17.61 -2.44
N TYR A 118 -1.29 16.30 -2.22
CA TYR A 118 -2.33 15.30 -2.42
C TYR A 118 -3.24 15.08 -1.20
N TRP A 119 -3.06 15.86 -0.13
CA TRP A 119 -3.76 15.62 1.15
C TRP A 119 -5.29 15.64 1.00
N VAL A 120 -5.80 16.58 0.20
CA VAL A 120 -7.25 16.73 0.00
C VAL A 120 -7.82 15.50 -0.68
N GLU A 121 -7.14 15.01 -1.73
CA GLU A 121 -7.51 13.82 -2.49
C GLU A 121 -7.50 12.58 -1.59
N VAL A 122 -6.41 12.36 -0.84
CA VAL A 122 -6.31 11.21 0.07
C VAL A 122 -7.39 11.25 1.14
N MET A 123 -7.64 12.41 1.76
CA MET A 123 -8.68 12.52 2.80
C MET A 123 -10.10 12.44 2.23
N HIS A 124 -10.31 12.87 0.99
CA HIS A 124 -11.61 12.75 0.30
C HIS A 124 -12.00 11.29 0.06
N MET A 125 -11.01 10.40 -0.12
CA MET A 125 -11.23 8.95 -0.22
C MET A 125 -11.66 8.30 1.10
N LYS A 126 -11.71 9.07 2.21
CA LYS A 126 -12.14 8.65 3.55
C LYS A 126 -11.44 7.38 4.06
N PRO A 127 -10.09 7.37 4.11
CA PRO A 127 -9.35 6.23 4.62
C PRO A 127 -9.64 5.97 6.10
N ILE A 128 -9.54 4.70 6.50
CA ILE A 128 -9.54 4.27 7.90
C ILE A 128 -8.09 4.28 8.38
N ILE A 129 -7.79 5.16 9.33
CA ILE A 129 -6.44 5.31 9.90
C ILE A 129 -6.26 4.36 11.08
N LEU A 130 -5.26 3.48 11.00
CA LEU A 130 -5.00 2.42 11.97
C LEU A 130 -4.11 2.86 13.14
N ASN A 131 -3.36 3.95 12.97
CA ASN A 131 -2.41 4.47 13.96
C ASN A 131 -1.37 3.42 14.39
N GLY A 132 -0.74 2.77 13.41
CA GLY A 132 0.33 1.79 13.60
C GLY A 132 -0.13 0.39 13.97
N ASP A 133 -1.43 0.16 14.14
CA ASP A 133 -1.97 -1.10 14.65
C ASP A 133 -2.90 -1.78 13.64
N ILE A 134 -2.35 -2.75 12.91
CA ILE A 134 -3.07 -3.53 11.89
C ILE A 134 -4.19 -4.38 12.48
N SER A 135 -4.17 -4.70 13.77
CA SER A 135 -5.19 -5.53 14.41
C SER A 135 -6.58 -4.88 14.35
N LYS A 136 -6.62 -3.55 14.31
CA LYS A 136 -7.83 -2.73 14.20
C LYS A 136 -8.61 -2.95 12.91
N ILE A 137 -8.02 -3.57 11.88
CA ILE A 137 -8.76 -3.95 10.67
C ILE A 137 -9.95 -4.83 11.06
N LYS A 138 -9.77 -5.84 11.92
CA LYS A 138 -10.87 -6.70 12.39
C LYS A 138 -11.99 -5.91 13.07
N GLU A 139 -11.62 -4.97 13.93
CA GLU A 139 -12.58 -4.17 14.70
C GLU A 139 -13.44 -3.30 13.78
N ARG A 140 -12.83 -2.71 12.75
CA ARG A 140 -13.49 -1.81 11.80
C ARG A 140 -14.31 -2.55 10.73
N LEU A 141 -14.12 -3.86 10.61
CA LEU A 141 -14.89 -4.73 9.72
C LEU A 141 -16.12 -5.34 10.37
N LYS A 142 -16.18 -5.41 11.71
CA LYS A 142 -17.39 -5.79 12.45
C LYS A 142 -18.39 -4.63 12.35
N VAL A 143 -19.34 -4.75 11.43
CA VAL A 143 -20.56 -3.94 11.38
C VAL A 143 -21.64 -4.68 12.17
#